data_AF-A0A0A9X595-F1
#
_entry.id   AF-A0A0A9X595-F1
#
_cell.length_a   1.000
_cell.length_b   1.000
_cell.length_c   1.000
_cell.angle_alpha   90.00
_cell.angle_beta   90.00
_cell.angle_gamma   90.00
#
_symmetry.space_group_name_H-M   'P 1'
#
loop_
_entity.id
_entity.type
_entity.pdbx_description
1 polymer ?
#
loop_
_entity_poly.entity_id
_entity_poly.type
_entity_poly.pdbx_seq_one_letter_code
_entity_poly.pdbx_strand_id
1 'polypeptide(L)'
;MVTNALLPSCVKFQVLYCITILLKNLKRKSSVYFICSNNHINRMIAIDLDENFKDDDLLSMYVSFSKTLTLFLDRSTIPFFYDAHHKSFPLFTKTVKLMRSTDVMIRTSARQIVLSICKL
;
A
#
# COMPACT_ATOMS: atom_id res chain seq x y z
N MET A 1 -18.06 4.25 -5.62
CA MET A 1 -17.66 2.90 -6.05
C MET A 1 -17.40 2.94 -7.55
N VAL A 2 -16.38 2.21 -8.01
CA VAL A 2 -15.92 2.08 -9.41
C VAL A 2 -15.15 3.27 -9.99
N THR A 3 -13.81 3.16 -10.04
CA THR A 3 -12.97 3.76 -11.10
C THR A 3 -11.61 3.05 -11.23
N ASN A 4 -11.03 2.54 -10.13
CA ASN A 4 -9.69 1.92 -10.20
C ASN A 4 -9.62 0.65 -11.07
N ALA A 5 -10.69 -0.13 -11.19
CA ALA A 5 -10.68 -1.35 -12.00
C ALA A 5 -10.54 -1.06 -13.51
N LEU A 6 -11.05 0.09 -13.98
CA LEU A 6 -11.08 0.46 -15.40
C LEU A 6 -9.84 1.24 -15.85
N LEU A 7 -8.96 1.63 -14.92
CA LEU A 7 -7.75 2.37 -15.25
C LEU A 7 -6.70 1.45 -15.88
N PRO A 8 -6.03 1.89 -16.97
CA PRO A 8 -4.89 1.16 -17.53
C PRO A 8 -3.80 0.93 -16.48
N SER A 9 -3.14 -0.24 -16.53
CA SER A 9 -2.10 -0.59 -15.56
C SER A 9 -0.92 0.39 -15.59
N CYS A 10 -0.58 0.96 -16.75
CA CYS A 10 0.46 1.98 -16.86
C CYS A 10 0.17 3.25 -16.06
N VAL A 11 -1.09 3.70 -16.01
CA VAL A 11 -1.51 4.88 -15.23
C VAL A 11 -1.45 4.55 -13.74
N LYS A 12 -1.95 3.36 -13.35
CA LYS A 12 -1.84 2.89 -11.95
C LYS A 12 -0.38 2.85 -11.50
N PHE A 13 0.50 2.29 -12.34
CA PHE A 13 1.93 2.19 -12.08
C PHE A 13 2.56 3.58 -11.89
N GLN A 14 2.33 4.51 -12.81
CA GLN A 14 2.90 5.86 -12.74
C GLN A 14 2.44 6.63 -11.49
N VAL A 15 1.15 6.53 -11.15
CA VAL A 15 0.61 7.19 -9.95
C VAL A 15 1.22 6.58 -8.69
N LEU A 16 1.26 5.25 -8.58
CA LEU A 16 1.89 4.55 -7.46
C LEU A 16 3.37 4.91 -7.34
N TYR A 17 4.10 4.97 -8.45
CA TYR A 17 5.51 5.31 -8.48
C TYR A 17 5.77 6.75 -8.01
N CYS A 18 5.03 7.71 -8.58
CA CYS A 18 5.16 9.12 -8.22
C CYS A 18 4.88 9.35 -6.74
N ILE A 19 3.77 8.80 -6.23
CA ILE A 19 3.43 8.92 -4.82
C ILE A 19 4.44 8.19 -3.93
N THR A 20 4.94 7.02 -4.34
CA THR A 20 5.99 6.32 -3.58
C THR A 20 7.25 7.17 -3.42
N ILE A 21 7.69 7.83 -4.48
CA ILE A 21 8.84 8.76 -4.42
C ILE A 21 8.51 9.97 -3.54
N LEU A 22 7.33 10.57 -3.71
CA LEU A 22 6.89 11.70 -2.90
C LEU A 22 6.93 11.33 -1.42
N LEU A 23 6.35 10.18 -1.05
CA LEU A 23 6.34 9.66 0.30
C LEU A 23 7.76 9.48 0.84
N LYS A 24 8.66 8.83 0.10
CA LYS A 24 10.08 8.67 0.51
C LYS A 24 10.79 9.99 0.81
N ASN A 25 10.38 11.09 0.19
CA ASN A 25 10.97 12.41 0.40
C ASN A 25 10.34 13.18 1.58
N LEU A 26 9.25 12.70 2.18
CA LEU A 26 8.63 13.32 3.34
C LEU A 26 9.46 13.07 4.59
N LYS A 27 10.11 14.13 5.10
CA LYS A 27 10.89 14.08 6.34
C LYS A 27 10.17 14.68 7.54
N ARG A 28 9.17 15.54 7.31
CA ARG A 28 8.46 16.26 8.38
C ARG A 28 7.26 15.46 8.88
N LYS A 29 7.16 15.25 10.19
CA LYS A 29 6.04 14.56 10.82
C LYS A 29 4.69 15.20 10.46
N SER A 30 4.59 16.54 10.49
CA SER A 30 3.36 17.25 10.12
C SER A 30 2.88 16.94 8.70
N SER A 31 3.81 16.78 7.75
CA SER A 31 3.48 16.40 6.36
C SER A 31 2.98 14.96 6.26
N VAL A 32 3.54 14.03 7.06
CA VAL A 32 3.07 12.65 7.15
C VAL A 32 1.64 12.60 7.67
N TYR A 33 1.36 13.29 8.78
CA TYR A 33 0.00 13.37 9.33
C TYR A 33 -1.00 13.92 8.33
N PHE A 34 -0.64 15.00 7.62
CA PHE A 34 -1.52 15.62 6.62
C PHE A 34 -1.88 14.68 5.46
N ILE A 35 -0.92 13.88 4.99
CA ILE A 35 -1.14 12.96 3.87
C ILE A 35 -1.94 11.72 4.31
N CYS A 36 -1.69 11.23 5.53
CA CYS A 36 -2.39 10.05 6.05
C CYS A 36 -3.81 10.36 6.51
N SER A 37 -4.08 11.54 7.06
CA SER A 37 -5.39 11.88 7.67
C SER A 37 -6.54 12.02 6.67
N ASN A 38 -6.25 12.36 5.42
CA ASN A 38 -7.28 12.66 4.40
C ASN A 38 -7.79 11.43 3.62
N ASN A 39 -7.49 10.22 4.10
CA ASN A 39 -7.95 8.95 3.51
C ASN A 39 -7.56 8.75 2.02
N HIS A 40 -6.64 9.56 1.48
CA HIS A 40 -6.14 9.42 0.11
C HIS A 40 -5.26 8.18 -0.02
N ILE A 41 -4.39 7.96 0.97
CA ILE A 41 -3.52 6.77 1.01
C ILE A 41 -4.33 5.48 1.08
N ASN A 42 -5.38 5.43 1.89
CA ASN A 42 -6.26 4.24 1.94
C ASN A 42 -6.97 3.99 0.63
N ARG A 43 -7.40 5.04 -0.09
CA ARG A 43 -7.94 4.91 -1.45
C ARG A 43 -6.91 4.34 -2.43
N MET A 44 -5.62 4.69 -2.27
CA MET A 44 -4.54 4.13 -3.07
C MET A 44 -4.21 2.69 -2.70
N ILE A 45 -4.24 2.34 -1.41
CA ILE A 45 -4.13 0.94 -0.96
C ILE A 45 -5.25 0.12 -1.60
N ALA A 46 -6.46 0.67 -1.73
CA ALA A 46 -7.60 -0.01 -2.35
C ALA A 46 -7.48 -0.22 -3.87
N ILE A 47 -6.40 0.21 -4.56
CA ILE A 47 -6.19 -0.02 -6.00
C ILE A 47 -6.27 -1.51 -6.36
N ASP A 48 -7.06 -1.82 -7.39
CA ASP A 48 -7.21 -3.18 -7.86
C ASP A 48 -5.95 -3.65 -8.59
N LEU A 49 -5.36 -4.72 -8.06
CA LEU A 49 -4.26 -5.46 -8.64
C LEU A 49 -4.92 -6.67 -9.27
N ASP A 50 -4.92 -6.77 -10.60
CA ASP A 50 -5.63 -7.81 -11.33
C ASP A 50 -5.55 -9.17 -10.61
N GLU A 51 -6.68 -9.85 -10.45
CA GLU A 51 -6.80 -11.05 -9.58
C GLU A 51 -5.80 -12.16 -9.92
N ASN A 52 -5.30 -12.18 -11.17
CA ASN A 52 -4.34 -13.14 -11.67
C ASN A 52 -2.87 -12.70 -11.53
N PHE A 53 -2.57 -11.55 -10.92
CA PHE A 53 -1.20 -11.04 -10.74
C PHE A 53 -0.36 -11.10 -12.03
N LYS A 54 -0.96 -10.74 -13.18
CA LYS A 54 -0.33 -10.88 -14.51
C LYS A 54 0.68 -9.78 -14.81
N ASP A 55 0.55 -8.62 -14.17
CA ASP A 55 1.43 -7.47 -14.35
C ASP A 55 2.44 -7.45 -13.19
N ASP A 56 3.56 -8.16 -13.40
CA ASP A 56 4.63 -8.30 -12.42
C ASP A 56 5.25 -6.93 -12.05
N ASP A 57 5.29 -5.99 -13.00
CA ASP A 57 5.82 -4.64 -12.79
C ASP A 57 4.91 -3.82 -11.85
N LEU A 58 3.60 -3.82 -12.11
CA LEU A 58 2.63 -3.17 -11.22
C LEU A 58 2.64 -3.78 -9.82
N LEU A 59 2.79 -5.10 -9.73
CA LEU A 59 2.85 -5.80 -8.45
C LEU A 59 4.11 -5.45 -7.66
N SER A 60 5.27 -5.45 -8.31
CA SER A 60 6.55 -5.03 -7.72
C SER A 60 6.50 -3.57 -7.25
N MET A 61 5.87 -2.70 -8.03
CA MET A 61 5.64 -1.30 -7.66
C MET A 61 4.73 -1.19 -6.43
N TYR A 62 3.64 -1.96 -6.39
CA TYR A 62 2.71 -1.96 -5.28
C TYR A 62 3.35 -2.48 -3.98
N VAL A 63 4.22 -3.50 -4.06
CA VAL A 63 5.02 -3.96 -2.92
C VAL A 63 5.94 -2.86 -2.42
N SER A 64 6.62 -2.16 -3.33
CA SER A 64 7.52 -1.04 -3.01
C SER A 64 6.78 0.12 -2.34
N PHE A 65 5.58 0.43 -2.83
CA PHE A 65 4.66 1.39 -2.23
C PHE A 65 4.24 0.96 -0.82
N SER A 66 3.78 -0.29 -0.65
CA SER A 66 3.35 -0.85 0.65
C SER A 66 4.49 -0.86 1.68
N LYS A 67 5.70 -1.21 1.26
CA LYS A 67 6.90 -1.14 2.10
C LYS A 67 7.20 0.29 2.55
N THR A 68 7.04 1.25 1.66
CA THR A 68 7.21 2.67 1.96
C THR A 68 6.16 3.15 2.97
N LEU A 69 4.89 2.74 2.82
CA LEU A 69 3.83 3.04 3.80
C LEU A 69 4.11 2.48 5.18
N THR A 70 4.69 1.28 5.25
CA THR A 70 5.04 0.63 6.52
C THR A 70 6.03 1.45 7.34
N LEU A 71 6.90 2.25 6.70
CA LEU A 71 7.83 3.16 7.38
C LEU A 71 7.13 4.32 8.08
N PHE A 72 5.90 4.66 7.66
CA PHE A 72 5.08 5.70 8.28
C PHE A 72 4.16 5.16 9.37
N LEU A 73 4.08 3.83 9.55
CA LEU A 73 3.26 3.23 10.60
C LEU A 73 3.97 3.33 11.95
N ASP A 74 3.35 4.08 12.85
CA ASP A 74 3.68 4.13 14.27
C ASP A 74 2.38 4.05 15.09
N ARG A 75 2.50 4.03 16.43
CA ARG A 75 1.33 3.94 17.33
C ARG A 75 0.34 5.10 17.18
N SER A 76 0.78 6.23 16.63
CA SER A 76 -0.05 7.41 16.43
C SER A 76 -0.68 7.49 15.04
N THR A 77 -0.04 6.88 14.02
CA THR A 77 -0.50 6.92 12.63
C THR A 77 -1.29 5.69 12.23
N ILE A 78 -1.15 4.57 12.95
CA ILE A 78 -1.90 3.34 12.68
C ILE A 78 -3.43 3.53 12.57
N PRO A 79 -4.09 4.42 13.35
CA PRO A 79 -5.53 4.64 13.21
C PRO A 79 -5.91 5.24 11.84
N PHE A 80 -5.01 5.97 11.18
CA PHE A 80 -5.29 6.53 9.85
C PHE A 80 -5.36 5.47 8.77
N PHE A 81 -4.76 4.29 8.98
CA PHE A 81 -4.77 3.18 8.03
C PHE A 81 -5.86 2.15 8.33
N TYR A 82 -6.61 2.34 9.41
CA TYR A 82 -7.72 1.48 9.78
C TYR A 82 -9.03 1.98 9.18
N ASP A 83 -9.74 1.07 8.51
CA ASP A 83 -11.07 1.33 8.00
C ASP A 83 -12.11 0.93 9.06
N ALA A 84 -12.64 1.93 9.76
CA ALA A 84 -13.64 1.73 10.82
C ALA A 84 -14.99 1.21 10.29
N HIS A 85 -15.36 1.52 9.04
CA HIS A 85 -16.63 1.08 8.46
C HIS A 85 -16.62 -0.42 8.19
N HIS A 86 -15.53 -0.92 7.61
CA HIS A 86 -15.37 -2.34 7.27
C HIS A 86 -14.64 -3.14 8.37
N LYS A 87 -14.31 -2.50 9.50
CA LYS A 87 -13.49 -3.05 10.59
C LYS A 87 -12.24 -3.76 10.09
N SER A 88 -11.61 -3.18 9.06
CA SER A 88 -10.53 -3.83 8.31
C SER A 88 -9.28 -2.96 8.31
N PHE A 89 -8.12 -3.59 8.12
CA PHE A 89 -6.87 -2.88 7.90
C PHE A 89 -6.40 -3.17 6.47
N PRO A 90 -6.79 -2.34 5.49
CA PRO A 90 -6.64 -2.64 4.06
C PRO A 90 -5.20 -2.98 3.66
N LEU A 91 -4.22 -2.30 4.26
CA LEU A 91 -2.80 -2.54 3.97
C LEU A 91 -2.41 -3.99 4.32
N PHE A 92 -2.75 -4.45 5.54
CA PHE A 92 -2.48 -5.81 6.00
C PHE A 92 -3.23 -6.83 5.15
N THR A 93 -4.53 -6.65 4.93
CA THR A 93 -5.34 -7.59 4.15
C THR A 93 -4.78 -7.78 2.75
N LYS A 94 -4.34 -6.69 2.09
CA LYS A 94 -3.72 -6.80 0.76
C LYS A 94 -2.33 -7.42 0.82
N THR A 95 -1.50 -7.06 1.78
CA THR A 95 -0.16 -7.67 1.92
C THR A 95 -0.25 -9.17 2.19
N VAL A 96 -1.22 -9.63 2.99
CA VAL A 96 -1.44 -11.07 3.21
C VAL A 96 -1.79 -11.79 1.89
N LYS A 97 -2.59 -11.18 1.02
CA LYS A 97 -2.85 -11.75 -0.33
C LYS A 97 -1.57 -11.85 -1.16
N LEU A 98 -0.67 -10.87 -1.07
CA LEU A 98 0.64 -10.89 -1.77
C LEU A 98 1.56 -12.01 -1.31
N MET A 99 1.39 -12.56 -0.10
CA MET A 99 2.17 -13.71 0.34
C MET A 99 1.91 -14.99 -0.47
N ARG A 100 0.84 -15.01 -1.27
CA ARG A 100 0.48 -16.12 -2.17
C ARG A 100 1.00 -15.91 -3.60
N SER A 101 1.73 -14.83 -3.90
CA SER A 101 2.29 -14.59 -5.24
C SER A 101 3.25 -15.72 -5.66
N THR A 102 3.39 -15.96 -6.96
CA THR A 102 4.36 -16.93 -7.52
C THR A 102 5.81 -16.44 -7.43
N ASP A 103 6.01 -15.12 -7.47
CA ASP A 103 7.31 -14.47 -7.32
C ASP A 103 7.83 -14.53 -5.85
N VAL A 104 9.06 -15.02 -5.68
CA VAL A 104 9.74 -15.20 -4.38
C VAL A 104 10.06 -13.86 -3.70
N MET A 105 10.47 -12.86 -4.46
CA MET A 105 10.85 -11.53 -3.97
C MET A 105 9.62 -10.78 -3.43
N ILE A 106 8.49 -10.88 -4.14
CA ILE A 106 7.20 -10.31 -3.73
C ILE A 106 6.71 -10.98 -2.45
N ARG A 107 6.74 -12.32 -2.36
CA ARG A 107 6.38 -13.05 -1.13
C ARG A 107 7.25 -12.66 0.06
N THR A 108 8.56 -12.56 -0.15
CA THR A 108 9.52 -12.23 0.92
C THR A 108 9.28 -10.81 1.45
N SER A 109 9.08 -9.86 0.53
CA SER A 109 8.77 -8.47 0.88
C SER A 109 7.42 -8.35 1.59
N ALA A 110 6.40 -9.08 1.12
CA ALA A 110 5.09 -9.13 1.77
C ALA A 110 5.19 -9.66 3.21
N ARG A 111 5.95 -10.74 3.44
CA ARG A 111 6.20 -11.28 4.79
C ARG A 111 6.87 -10.26 5.71
N GLN A 112 7.85 -9.52 5.20
CA GLN A 112 8.51 -8.46 5.97
C GLN A 112 7.54 -7.35 6.37
N ILE A 113 6.68 -6.91 5.45
CA ILE A 113 5.66 -5.90 5.72
C ILE A 113 4.67 -6.39 6.78
N VAL A 114 4.13 -7.61 6.62
CA VAL A 114 3.22 -8.22 7.61
C VAL A 114 3.88 -8.28 8.99
N LEU A 115 5.13 -8.76 9.06
CA LEU A 115 5.86 -8.84 10.33
C LEU A 115 6.07 -7.45 10.96
N SER A 116 6.36 -6.43 10.16
CA SER A 116 6.52 -5.06 10.64
C SER A 116 5.22 -4.49 11.19
N ILE A 117 4.08 -4.78 10.56
CA ILE A 117 2.77 -4.36 11.04
C ILE A 117 2.42 -5.06 12.36
N CYS A 118 2.66 -6.38 12.46
CA CYS A 118 2.37 -7.14 13.67
C CYS A 118 3.23 -6.78 14.89
N LYS A 119 4.36 -6.10 14.69
CA LYS A 119 5.27 -5.68 15.77
C LYS A 119 4.88 -4.37 16.45
N LEU A 120 3.97 -3.59 15.86
CA LEU A 120 3.55 -2.26 16.36
C LEU A 120 2.60 -2.39 17.55
#